data_AF-A0A3M2KSI1-F1
#
_entry.id   AF-A0A3M2KSI1-F1
#
_cell.length_a   1.000
_cell.length_b   1.000
_cell.length_c   1.000
_cell.angle_alpha   90.00
_cell.angle_beta   90.00
_cell.angle_gamma   90.00
#
_symmetry.space_group_name_H-M   'P 1'
#
loop_
_entity.id
_entity.type
_entity.pdbx_description
1 polymer ?
#
loop_
_entity_poly.entity_id
_entity_poly.type
_entity_poly.pdbx_seq_one_letter_code
_entity_poly.pdbx_strand_id
1 'polypeptide(L)'
;MWAITRDEDLVELDNIPFFVQGFSAGDVVRVVPDDDGLLWVREAVEYSENCTIRIVPYGDGDSAQKRQAVLDAFAPLRVEGEGLKRFNLVALHVPADADIRAVKQLVIQGAQSGRWDYEEGCISEEWRAAD
;
A
#
# COMPACT_ATOMS: atom_id res chain seq x y z
N MET A 1 -3.37 -12.67 -0.10
CA MET A 1 -2.49 -11.92 -1.02
C MET A 1 -2.38 -12.75 -2.27
N TRP A 2 -2.35 -12.12 -3.44
CA TRP A 2 -1.93 -12.73 -4.70
C TRP A 2 -0.40 -12.67 -4.78
N ALA A 3 0.19 -13.62 -5.48
CA ALA A 3 1.64 -13.67 -5.64
C ALA A 3 2.03 -14.42 -6.91
N ILE A 4 3.20 -14.09 -7.45
CA ILE A 4 3.82 -14.73 -8.61
C ILE A 4 4.96 -15.63 -8.11
N THR A 5 4.94 -16.91 -8.47
CA THR A 5 6.04 -17.83 -8.12
C THR A 5 7.34 -17.39 -8.79
N ARG A 6 8.40 -17.26 -7.99
CA ARG A 6 9.76 -16.95 -8.46
C ARG A 6 10.67 -18.18 -8.40
N ASP A 7 10.51 -19.01 -7.36
CA ASP A 7 11.22 -20.27 -7.15
C ASP A 7 10.35 -21.24 -6.31
N GLU A 8 10.88 -22.40 -5.92
CA GLU A 8 10.18 -23.44 -5.14
C GLU A 8 9.51 -22.89 -3.87
N ASP A 9 10.20 -22.05 -3.11
CA ASP A 9 9.71 -21.47 -1.86
C ASP A 9 9.75 -19.94 -1.84
N LEU A 10 9.88 -19.31 -3.01
CA LEU A 10 9.91 -17.86 -3.18
C LEU A 10 8.76 -17.38 -4.06
N VAL A 11 8.05 -16.37 -3.57
CA VAL A 11 6.99 -15.69 -4.33
C VAL A 11 7.15 -14.18 -4.23
N GLU A 12 6.74 -13.47 -5.27
CA GLU A 12 6.63 -12.02 -5.28
C GLU A 12 5.18 -11.61 -5.03
N LEU A 13 4.96 -10.70 -4.07
CA LEU A 13 3.62 -10.21 -3.75
C LEU A 13 3.06 -9.36 -4.90
N ASP A 14 1.84 -9.67 -5.36
CA ASP A 14 1.28 -9.12 -6.61
C ASP A 14 -0.04 -8.37 -6.40
N ASN A 15 -0.27 -7.85 -5.19
CA ASN A 15 -1.41 -6.97 -4.94
C ASN A 15 -1.17 -6.05 -3.74
N ILE A 16 -1.93 -4.95 -3.66
CA ILE A 16 -1.77 -3.95 -2.60
C ILE A 16 -2.24 -4.50 -1.23
N PRO A 17 -1.40 -4.49 -0.19
CA PRO A 17 -1.79 -4.99 1.14
C PRO A 17 -2.75 -4.06 1.90
N PHE A 18 -4.00 -4.50 2.10
CA PHE A 18 -4.97 -3.74 2.89
C PHE A 18 -4.70 -3.72 4.40
N PHE A 19 -4.04 -4.73 4.97
CA PHE A 19 -3.91 -4.86 6.44
C PHE A 19 -2.56 -5.36 6.93
N VAL A 20 -1.86 -6.16 6.13
CA VAL A 20 -0.52 -6.65 6.52
C VAL A 20 0.43 -5.44 6.60
N GLN A 21 1.25 -5.40 7.65
CA GLN A 21 2.26 -4.37 7.88
C GLN A 21 3.64 -4.88 7.47
N GLY A 22 4.50 -3.97 7.04
CA GLY A 22 5.90 -4.26 6.70
C GLY A 22 6.10 -4.96 5.36
N PHE A 23 5.07 -5.01 4.51
CA PHE A 23 5.13 -5.56 3.16
C PHE A 23 4.42 -4.64 2.18
N SER A 24 4.92 -4.61 0.94
CA SER A 24 4.36 -3.93 -0.23
C SER A 24 4.23 -4.90 -1.41
N ALA A 25 3.40 -4.54 -2.38
CA ALA A 25 3.41 -5.23 -3.67
C ALA A 25 4.81 -5.07 -4.32
N GLY A 26 5.30 -6.15 -4.91
CA GLY A 26 6.66 -6.29 -5.44
C GLY A 26 7.66 -6.93 -4.47
N ASP A 27 7.37 -7.03 -3.17
CA ASP A 27 8.30 -7.67 -2.23
C ASP A 27 8.39 -9.17 -2.51
N VAL A 28 9.61 -9.72 -2.42
CA VAL A 28 9.86 -11.16 -2.54
C VAL A 28 9.94 -11.76 -1.15
N VAL A 29 9.15 -12.80 -0.93
CA VAL A 29 9.01 -13.45 0.38
C VAL A 29 9.24 -14.95 0.27
N ARG A 30 9.82 -15.53 1.32
CA ARG A 30 9.91 -16.98 1.47
C ARG A 30 8.61 -17.50 2.05
N VAL A 31 8.07 -18.57 1.46
CA VAL A 31 6.82 -19.19 1.87
C VAL A 31 7.01 -20.64 2.26
N VAL A 32 6.16 -21.12 3.17
CA VAL A 32 6.10 -22.54 3.56
C VAL A 32 4.65 -22.98 3.55
N PRO A 33 4.30 -24.12 2.93
CA PRO A 33 2.94 -24.64 2.98
C PRO A 33 2.58 -25.11 4.40
N ASP A 34 1.33 -24.94 4.80
CA ASP A 34 0.74 -25.69 5.91
C ASP A 34 0.23 -27.08 5.46
N ASP A 35 -0.42 -27.80 6.37
CA ASP A 35 -0.93 -29.15 6.13
C ASP A 35 -2.00 -29.20 5.02
N ASP A 36 -2.64 -28.07 4.70
CA ASP A 36 -3.63 -27.94 3.63
C ASP A 36 -3.02 -27.40 2.32
N GLY A 37 -1.71 -27.16 2.30
CA GLY A 37 -0.98 -26.62 1.14
C GLY A 37 -1.12 -25.10 0.99
N LEU A 38 -1.68 -24.40 1.97
CA LEU A 38 -1.75 -22.93 1.96
C LEU A 38 -0.37 -22.35 2.29
N LEU A 39 0.08 -21.41 1.47
CA LEU A 39 1.40 -20.80 1.61
C LEU A 39 1.40 -19.72 2.69
N TRP A 40 2.25 -19.87 3.70
CA TRP A 40 2.48 -18.90 4.76
C TRP A 40 3.83 -18.22 4.57
N VAL A 41 3.84 -16.89 4.63
CA VAL A 41 5.07 -16.09 4.64
C VAL A 41 5.89 -16.43 5.89
N ARG A 42 7.17 -16.77 5.69
CA ARG A 42 8.15 -16.96 6.77
C ARG A 42 8.99 -15.72 7.00
N GLU A 43 9.50 -15.12 5.94
CA GLU A 43 10.35 -13.94 6.00
C GLU A 43 10.32 -13.17 4.67
N ALA A 44 10.65 -11.88 4.73
CA ALA A 44 11.02 -11.11 3.55
C ALA A 44 12.43 -11.52 3.09
N VAL A 45 12.60 -11.69 1.79
CA VAL A 45 13.89 -12.01 1.16
C VAL A 45 14.44 -10.79 0.43
N GLU A 46 13.57 -10.04 -0.24
CA GLU A 46 13.90 -8.80 -0.94
C GLU A 46 12.75 -7.80 -0.82
N TYR A 47 13.06 -6.57 -0.41
CA TYR A 47 12.11 -5.48 -0.41
C TYR A 47 12.17 -4.75 -1.75
N SER A 48 11.00 -4.42 -2.28
CA SER A 48 10.85 -3.74 -3.58
C SER A 48 11.15 -2.24 -3.54
N GLU A 49 11.40 -1.68 -2.35
CA GLU A 49 11.43 -0.23 -2.06
C GLU A 49 10.10 0.50 -2.35
N ASN A 50 9.06 -0.21 -2.80
CA ASN A 50 7.71 0.33 -2.94
C ASN A 50 7.10 0.60 -1.56
N CYS A 51 6.29 1.65 -1.46
CA CYS A 51 5.55 1.94 -0.24
C CYS A 51 4.08 1.52 -0.35
N THR A 52 3.51 1.12 0.79
CA THR A 52 2.08 0.90 0.98
C THR A 52 1.55 1.92 1.96
N ILE A 53 0.73 2.86 1.49
CA ILE A 53 0.12 3.90 2.32
C ILE A 53 -1.39 3.67 2.38
N ARG A 54 -1.95 3.62 3.57
CA ARG A 54 -3.37 3.37 3.79
C ARG A 54 -4.06 4.64 4.23
N ILE A 55 -5.20 4.98 3.62
CA ILE A 55 -5.91 6.24 3.83
C ILE A 55 -7.38 5.94 4.18
N VAL A 56 -7.87 6.58 5.24
CA VAL A 56 -9.28 6.55 5.66
C VAL A 56 -9.89 7.94 5.46
N PRO A 57 -10.68 8.17 4.40
CA PRO A 57 -11.24 9.49 4.11
C PRO A 57 -12.43 9.87 5.00
N TYR A 58 -12.49 11.16 5.32
CA TYR A 58 -13.55 11.80 6.08
C TYR A 58 -14.41 12.74 5.21
N GLY A 59 -15.30 13.50 5.84
CA GLY A 59 -16.12 14.53 5.20
C GLY A 59 -17.54 14.09 4.84
N ASP A 60 -18.17 14.83 3.94
CA ASP A 60 -19.53 14.59 3.45
C ASP A 60 -19.54 13.62 2.25
N GLY A 61 -20.74 13.17 1.87
CA GLY A 61 -20.93 12.20 0.79
C GLY A 61 -20.89 10.74 1.23
N ASP A 62 -21.22 9.85 0.29
CA ASP A 62 -21.18 8.42 0.55
C ASP A 62 -19.74 7.87 0.59
N SER A 63 -19.58 6.68 1.17
CA SER A 63 -18.28 6.06 1.34
C SER A 63 -17.56 5.77 0.01
N ALA A 64 -18.28 5.52 -1.09
CA ALA A 64 -17.65 5.32 -2.40
C ALA A 64 -17.10 6.64 -2.96
N GLN A 65 -17.87 7.72 -2.87
CA GLN A 65 -17.44 9.06 -3.28
C GLN A 65 -16.20 9.52 -2.50
N LYS A 66 -16.16 9.26 -1.20
CA LYS A 66 -15.00 9.58 -0.35
C LYS A 66 -13.74 8.84 -0.77
N ARG A 67 -13.83 7.53 -1.03
CA ARG A 67 -12.68 6.76 -1.52
C ARG A 67 -12.25 7.21 -2.91
N GLN A 68 -13.20 7.52 -3.79
CA GLN A 68 -12.89 8.03 -5.12
C GLN A 68 -12.15 9.38 -5.04
N ALA A 69 -12.56 10.27 -4.14
CA ALA A 69 -11.88 11.55 -3.94
C ALA A 69 -10.41 11.40 -3.49
N VAL A 70 -10.07 10.32 -2.77
CA VAL A 70 -8.67 9.98 -2.47
C VAL A 70 -7.96 9.56 -3.76
N LEU A 71 -8.49 8.59 -4.50
CA LEU A 71 -7.89 8.11 -5.74
C LEU A 71 -7.66 9.26 -6.74
N ASP A 72 -8.65 10.13 -6.90
CA ASP A 72 -8.58 11.29 -7.79
C ASP A 72 -7.49 12.29 -7.36
N ALA A 73 -7.28 12.48 -6.05
CA ALA A 73 -6.23 13.36 -5.55
C ALA A 73 -4.83 12.84 -5.87
N PHE A 74 -4.64 11.51 -5.88
CA PHE A 74 -3.35 10.87 -6.12
C PHE A 74 -3.10 10.53 -7.60
N ALA A 75 -4.13 10.49 -8.44
CA ALA A 75 -4.01 10.19 -9.87
C ALA A 75 -2.96 11.04 -10.63
N PRO A 76 -2.80 12.36 -10.38
CA PRO A 76 -1.77 13.16 -11.03
C PRO A 76 -0.33 12.73 -10.69
N LEU A 77 -0.14 12.07 -9.54
CA LEU A 77 1.15 11.54 -9.09
C LEU A 77 1.44 10.13 -9.62
N ARG A 78 0.50 9.55 -10.40
CA ARG A 78 0.63 8.23 -11.06
C ARG A 78 0.90 7.08 -10.10
N VAL A 79 0.45 7.21 -8.85
CA VAL A 79 0.41 6.08 -7.90
C VAL A 79 -0.89 5.31 -8.07
N GLU A 80 -0.84 4.01 -7.84
CA GLU A 80 -2.01 3.15 -7.92
C GLU A 80 -2.70 3.07 -6.57
N GLY A 81 -4.01 2.78 -6.57
CA GLY A 81 -4.75 2.63 -5.33
C GLY A 81 -5.99 1.78 -5.48
N GLU A 82 -6.31 1.03 -4.43
CA GLU A 82 -7.49 0.20 -4.35
C GLU A 82 -8.36 0.56 -3.15
N GLY A 83 -9.67 0.57 -3.34
CA GLY A 83 -10.64 0.90 -2.30
C GLY A 83 -11.32 -0.33 -1.69
N LEU A 84 -11.29 -0.44 -0.35
CA LEU A 84 -12.00 -1.48 0.38
C LEU A 84 -13.26 -0.93 1.07
N LYS A 85 -14.43 -1.19 0.46
CA LYS A 85 -15.72 -0.62 0.86
C LYS A 85 -16.08 -0.84 2.33
N ARG A 86 -15.86 -2.05 2.85
CA ARG A 86 -16.28 -2.44 4.21
C ARG A 86 -15.63 -1.57 5.30
N PHE A 87 -14.45 -1.02 5.04
CA PHE A 87 -13.67 -0.26 6.02
C PHE A 87 -13.51 1.20 5.64
N ASN A 88 -14.15 1.66 4.55
CA ASN A 88 -13.92 2.99 3.99
C ASN A 88 -12.42 3.31 3.88
N LEU A 89 -11.67 2.39 3.27
CA LEU A 89 -10.20 2.43 3.22
C LEU A 89 -9.75 2.51 1.77
N VAL A 90 -8.69 3.26 1.50
CA VAL A 90 -7.92 3.19 0.25
C VAL A 90 -6.51 2.76 0.60
N ALA A 91 -6.00 1.71 -0.05
CA ALA A 91 -4.59 1.34 0.03
C ALA A 91 -3.91 1.79 -1.26
N LEU A 92 -2.87 2.59 -1.13
CA LEU A 92 -2.05 3.11 -2.22
C LEU A 92 -0.81 2.23 -2.37
N HIS A 93 -0.46 1.93 -3.61
CA HIS A 93 0.85 1.43 -4.00
C HIS A 93 1.65 2.60 -4.58
N VAL A 94 2.75 2.93 -3.92
CA VAL A 94 3.67 3.99 -4.32
C VAL A 94 4.95 3.33 -4.84
N PRO A 95 5.16 3.29 -6.16
CA PRO A 95 6.37 2.72 -6.74
C PRO A 95 7.64 3.43 -6.25
N ALA A 96 8.75 2.69 -6.15
CA ALA A 96 10.06 3.23 -5.76
C ALA A 96 10.58 4.33 -6.69
N ASP A 97 10.11 4.38 -7.95
CA ASP A 97 10.47 5.41 -8.94
C ASP A 97 9.47 6.58 -9.02
N ALA A 98 8.47 6.62 -8.13
CA ALA A 98 7.51 7.72 -8.05
C ALA A 98 8.14 9.00 -7.45
N ASP A 99 7.44 10.14 -7.58
CA ASP A 99 7.80 11.36 -6.84
C ASP A 99 7.41 11.21 -5.35
N ILE A 100 8.26 10.50 -4.60
CA ILE A 100 8.03 10.14 -3.19
C ILE A 100 7.73 11.38 -2.34
N ARG A 101 8.43 12.48 -2.59
CA ARG A 101 8.22 13.73 -1.86
C ARG A 101 6.83 14.29 -2.12
N ALA A 102 6.41 14.40 -3.38
CA ALA A 102 5.09 14.91 -3.71
C ALA A 102 3.96 14.04 -3.13
N VAL A 103 4.13 12.71 -3.17
CA VAL A 103 3.17 11.75 -2.59
C VAL A 103 3.08 11.93 -1.08
N LYS A 104 4.21 11.94 -0.37
CA LYS A 104 4.26 12.11 1.09
C LYS A 104 3.66 13.44 1.52
N GLN A 105 3.98 14.52 0.81
CA GLN A 105 3.41 15.84 1.09
C GLN A 105 1.89 15.86 0.92
N LEU A 106 1.34 15.22 -0.13
CA LEU A 106 -0.10 15.14 -0.32
C LEU A 106 -0.78 14.34 0.80
N VAL A 107 -0.19 13.22 1.23
CA VAL A 107 -0.67 12.43 2.37
C VAL A 107 -0.76 13.29 3.63
N ILE A 108 0.35 13.95 3.99
CA ILE A 108 0.45 14.79 5.19
C ILE A 108 -0.50 15.97 5.14
N GLN A 109 -0.56 16.69 4.02
CA GLN A 109 -1.45 17.84 3.86
C GLN A 109 -2.93 17.44 3.97
N GLY A 110 -3.30 16.27 3.44
CA GLY A 110 -4.66 15.75 3.59
C GLY A 110 -5.03 15.43 5.03
N ALA A 111 -4.09 14.89 5.81
CA ALA A 111 -4.29 14.70 7.25
C ALA A 111 -4.41 16.01 8.01
N GLN A 112 -3.48 16.95 7.77
CA GLN A 112 -3.49 18.26 8.44
C GLN A 112 -4.73 19.10 8.11
N SER A 113 -5.30 18.93 6.91
CA SER A 113 -6.55 19.59 6.49
C SER A 113 -7.82 18.84 6.92
N GLY A 114 -7.70 17.72 7.63
CA GLY A 114 -8.82 16.92 8.12
C GLY A 114 -9.57 16.16 7.02
N ARG A 115 -8.97 15.96 5.84
CA ARG A 115 -9.59 15.22 4.73
C ARG A 115 -9.56 13.70 4.96
N TRP A 116 -8.56 13.21 5.68
CA TRP A 116 -8.39 11.78 5.97
C TRP A 116 -7.42 11.55 7.13
N ASP A 117 -7.44 10.35 7.71
CA ASP A 117 -6.28 9.79 8.43
C ASP A 117 -5.50 8.86 7.51
N TYR A 118 -4.24 8.59 7.86
CA TYR A 118 -3.40 7.66 7.11
C TYR A 118 -2.53 6.78 8.02
N GLU A 119 -2.07 5.67 7.46
CA GLU A 119 -1.11 4.75 8.06
C GLU A 119 0.00 4.44 7.03
N GLU A 120 1.25 4.48 7.49
CA GLU A 120 2.43 4.01 6.77
C GLU A 120 2.53 2.48 6.92
N GLY A 121 1.83 1.73 6.07
CA GLY A 121 1.73 0.28 6.14
C GLY A 121 3.05 -0.45 5.81
N CYS A 122 3.80 0.07 4.86
CA CYS A 122 5.18 -0.29 4.54
C CYS A 122 5.85 0.92 3.87
N ILE A 123 7.05 1.31 4.33
CA ILE A 123 7.75 2.50 3.82
C ILE A 123 9.25 2.24 3.65
N SER A 124 9.80 2.77 2.57
CA SER A 124 11.23 2.73 2.25
C SER A 124 12.03 3.76 3.06
N GLU A 125 13.36 3.68 2.97
CA GLU A 125 14.24 4.71 3.53
C GLU A 125 14.05 6.06 2.84
N GLU A 126 13.81 6.06 1.52
CA GLU A 126 13.54 7.28 0.75
C GLU A 126 12.27 7.98 1.25
N TRP A 127 11.20 7.23 1.52
CA TRP A 127 10.00 7.78 2.12
C TRP A 127 10.29 8.43 3.49
N ARG A 128 11.08 7.76 4.34
CA ARG A 128 11.46 8.30 5.66
C ARG A 128 12.25 9.60 5.55
N ALA A 129 13.18 9.67 4.59
CA ALA A 129 14.06 10.81 4.38
C ALA A 129 13.39 12.00 3.64
N ALA A 130 12.24 11.80 3.00
CA ALA A 130 11.52 12.86 2.32
C ALA A 130 10.86 13.84 3.31
N ASP A 131 11.16 15.14 3.18
CA ASP A 131 10.55 16.25 3.95
C ASP A 131 9.30 16.84 3.28
#